data_AF-A0A0L1IYI1-F1
#
_entry.id   AF-A0A0L1IYI1-F1
#
_cell.length_a   1.000
_cell.length_b   1.000
_cell.length_c   1.000
_cell.angle_alpha   90.00
_cell.angle_beta   90.00
_cell.angle_gamma   90.00
#
_symmetry.space_group_name_H-M   'P 1'
#
loop_
_entity.id
_entity.type
_entity.pdbx_description
1 polymer ?
#
loop_
_entity_poly.entity_id
_entity_poly.type
_entity_poly.pdbx_seq_one_letter_code
_entity_poly.pdbx_strand_id
1 'polypeptide(L)'
;MSHAKVVRSTTVPPVVSHPTSLTHTPFSGTPTTTGALHASSIGTGVPSLGISPTATTYPSDGQLHDPQPGPYIPAGGVGTGGETPVYDAKSDFDYEPLALALYQEYTELDLFHDGLARFSVEEFTAAGLTAEDRFLIEFMADQEVGHATIVTNILGAEAPRMCTYNYPYTTVYEFVDFCQKLTRFGESGVYSFLPQFA
;
A
#
# COMPACT_ATOMS: atom_id res chain seq x y z
N MET A 1 20.11 -3.97 42.85
CA MET A 1 18.80 -3.70 42.23
C MET A 1 18.85 -4.19 40.80
N SER A 2 18.17 -5.32 40.54
CA SER A 2 18.15 -6.00 39.24
C SER A 2 17.29 -5.19 38.25
N HIS A 3 17.86 -4.79 37.12
CA HIS A 3 17.09 -4.21 36.02
C HIS A 3 16.38 -5.36 35.29
N ALA A 4 15.09 -5.54 35.56
CA ALA A 4 14.25 -6.44 34.79
C ALA A 4 14.14 -5.91 33.35
N LYS A 5 14.68 -6.68 32.40
CA LYS A 5 14.49 -6.46 30.96
C LYS A 5 13.00 -6.64 30.67
N VAL A 6 12.30 -5.55 30.35
CA VAL A 6 10.93 -5.61 29.84
C VAL A 6 11.00 -6.34 28.49
N VAL A 7 10.56 -7.60 28.47
CA VAL A 7 10.35 -8.34 27.23
C VAL A 7 9.07 -7.78 26.63
N ARG A 8 9.19 -6.81 25.70
CA ARG A 8 8.05 -6.41 24.87
C ARG A 8 7.66 -7.61 24.00
N SER A 9 6.42 -8.04 24.16
CA SER A 9 5.80 -9.03 23.29
C SER A 9 5.84 -8.52 21.84
N THR A 10 6.61 -9.18 20.99
CA THR A 10 6.60 -8.98 19.53
C THR A 10 5.38 -9.70 18.96
N THR A 11 4.18 -9.26 19.32
CA THR A 11 2.98 -9.69 18.61
C THR A 11 3.03 -9.04 17.25
N VAL A 12 3.14 -9.85 16.20
CA VAL A 12 2.92 -9.40 14.81
C VAL A 12 1.61 -8.62 14.80
N PRO A 13 1.58 -7.39 14.27
CA PRO A 13 0.35 -6.64 14.14
C PRO A 13 -0.70 -7.51 13.45
N PRO A 14 -1.91 -7.63 14.00
CA PRO A 14 -2.91 -8.51 13.43
C PRO A 14 -3.24 -8.07 12.00
N VAL A 15 -3.49 -9.04 11.12
CA VAL A 15 -4.08 -8.76 9.81
C VAL A 15 -5.39 -8.02 10.04
N VAL A 16 -5.56 -6.91 9.35
CA VAL A 16 -6.81 -6.16 9.42
C VAL A 16 -7.83 -6.92 8.59
N SER A 17 -9.01 -7.19 9.15
CA SER A 17 -10.10 -7.86 8.43
C SER A 17 -11.01 -6.85 7.76
N HIS A 18 -11.40 -7.11 6.52
CA HIS A 18 -12.24 -6.21 5.73
C HIS A 18 -13.47 -6.95 5.20
N PRO A 19 -14.66 -6.32 5.21
CA PRO A 19 -15.83 -6.89 4.57
C PRO A 19 -15.69 -6.74 3.06
N THR A 20 -15.23 -7.79 2.39
CA THR A 20 -15.30 -7.90 0.94
C THR A 20 -16.73 -8.29 0.56
N SER A 21 -17.28 -7.76 -0.54
CA SER A 21 -18.67 -8.01 -1.00
C SER A 21 -19.80 -7.23 -0.31
N LEU A 22 -19.54 -6.00 0.13
CA LEU A 22 -20.63 -5.09 0.49
C LEU A 22 -21.50 -4.78 -0.74
N THR A 23 -22.79 -4.51 -0.53
CA THR A 23 -23.70 -4.24 -1.64
C THR A 23 -23.31 -2.95 -2.36
N HIS A 24 -22.95 -3.05 -3.64
CA HIS A 24 -22.67 -1.90 -4.50
C HIS A 24 -23.98 -1.24 -4.94
N THR A 25 -24.47 -0.28 -4.15
CA THR A 25 -25.66 0.52 -4.50
C THR A 25 -25.24 1.86 -5.06
N PRO A 26 -25.94 2.42 -6.09
CA PRO A 26 -25.66 3.75 -6.59
C PRO A 26 -25.50 4.75 -5.45
N PHE A 27 -24.37 5.47 -5.44
CA PHE A 27 -24.10 6.44 -4.40
C PHE A 27 -25.15 7.56 -4.42
N SER A 28 -25.86 7.73 -3.32
CA SER A 28 -26.79 8.83 -3.07
C SER A 28 -26.16 9.72 -2.00
N GLY A 29 -25.64 10.87 -2.41
CA GLY A 29 -25.01 11.82 -1.50
C GLY A 29 -24.25 12.91 -2.23
N THR A 30 -23.75 13.89 -1.48
CA THR A 30 -22.74 14.82 -1.99
C THR A 30 -21.38 14.18 -1.73
N PRO A 31 -20.56 13.87 -2.76
CA PRO A 31 -19.22 13.37 -2.53
C PRO A 31 -18.46 14.41 -1.70
N THR A 32 -17.83 13.97 -0.61
CA THR A 32 -16.91 14.83 0.13
C THR A 32 -15.68 15.06 -0.73
N THR A 33 -15.54 16.26 -1.29
CA THR A 33 -14.32 16.71 -1.96
C THR A 33 -13.30 17.25 -0.96
N THR A 34 -13.43 16.92 0.32
CA THR A 34 -12.43 17.26 1.33
C THR A 34 -11.20 16.43 0.98
N GLY A 35 -10.25 17.06 0.29
CA GLY A 35 -8.92 16.48 0.09
C GLY A 35 -8.21 16.27 1.42
N ALA A 36 -6.94 15.88 1.35
CA ALA A 36 -6.06 15.81 2.51
C ALA A 36 -6.22 17.05 3.40
N LEU A 37 -6.18 16.86 4.71
CA LEU A 37 -6.17 17.99 5.63
C LEU A 37 -4.92 18.82 5.36
N HIS A 38 -5.08 20.14 5.35
CA HIS A 38 -3.98 21.07 5.12
C HIS A 38 -3.88 22.06 6.26
N ALA A 39 -2.65 22.28 6.74
CA ALA A 39 -2.32 23.31 7.71
C ALA A 39 -1.70 24.53 7.02
N SER A 40 -1.60 25.66 7.74
CA SER A 40 -0.89 26.84 7.23
C SER A 40 0.59 26.52 7.05
N SER A 41 1.13 26.83 5.87
CA SER A 41 2.57 26.67 5.60
C SER A 41 3.37 27.69 6.40
N ILE A 42 4.27 27.20 7.27
CA ILE A 42 5.26 28.01 7.98
C ILE A 42 6.63 27.45 7.62
N GLY A 43 7.26 27.95 6.55
CA GLY A 43 8.58 27.48 6.15
C GLY A 43 9.19 28.20 4.96
N THR A 44 10.51 28.32 4.96
CA THR A 44 11.32 28.90 3.87
C THR A 44 11.74 27.86 2.81
N GLY A 45 11.14 26.66 2.83
CA GLY A 45 11.57 25.49 2.04
C GLY A 45 12.57 24.59 2.78
N VAL A 46 12.82 23.39 2.24
CA VAL A 46 13.81 22.44 2.79
C VAL A 46 15.23 22.94 2.47
N PRO A 47 16.09 23.16 3.47
CA PRO A 47 17.48 23.53 3.22
C PRO A 47 18.21 22.41 2.48
N SER A 48 19.02 22.75 1.46
CA SER A 48 19.91 21.77 0.83
C SER A 48 20.98 21.34 1.85
N LEU A 49 20.88 20.10 2.35
CA LEU A 49 21.82 19.51 3.29
C LEU A 49 23.12 18.99 2.64
N GLY A 50 23.24 19.13 1.31
CA GLY A 50 24.36 18.57 0.55
C GLY A 50 24.26 17.04 0.38
N ILE A 51 25.28 16.45 -0.24
CA ILE A 51 25.38 15.00 -0.45
C ILE A 51 25.95 14.37 0.83
N SER A 52 25.33 13.29 1.33
CA SER A 52 25.87 12.53 2.47
C SER A 52 27.33 12.11 2.20
N PRO A 53 28.27 12.26 3.16
CA PRO A 53 29.67 11.88 2.98
C PRO A 53 29.89 10.43 2.54
N THR A 54 28.93 9.54 2.80
CA THR A 54 28.96 8.12 2.42
C THR A 54 28.27 7.81 1.10
N ALA A 55 27.57 8.77 0.47
CA ALA A 55 26.83 8.51 -0.77
C ALA A 55 27.74 8.23 -1.99
N THR A 56 29.03 8.50 -1.89
CA THR A 56 30.01 8.29 -2.97
C THR A 56 31.03 7.18 -2.66
N THR A 57 30.88 6.45 -1.55
CA THR A 57 31.88 5.45 -1.13
C THR A 57 31.69 4.08 -1.76
N TYR A 58 30.61 3.85 -2.52
CA TYR A 58 30.39 2.58 -3.22
C TYR A 58 31.37 2.43 -4.41
N PRO A 59 32.17 1.33 -4.49
CA PRO A 59 33.28 1.21 -5.45
C PRO A 59 32.86 1.24 -6.93
N SER A 60 31.60 0.93 -7.23
CA SER A 60 31.04 0.93 -8.60
C SER A 60 31.84 0.12 -9.62
N ASP A 61 32.52 -0.94 -9.18
CA ASP A 61 33.44 -1.77 -9.98
C ASP A 61 32.77 -2.97 -10.68
N GLY A 62 31.44 -3.09 -10.55
CA GLY A 62 30.65 -4.18 -11.12
C GLY A 62 30.71 -5.49 -10.33
N GLN A 63 31.31 -5.51 -9.14
CA GLN A 63 31.29 -6.66 -8.24
C GLN A 63 30.24 -6.49 -7.13
N LEU A 64 29.80 -7.62 -6.55
CA LEU A 64 28.97 -7.61 -5.35
C LEU A 64 29.87 -7.39 -4.13
N HIS A 65 29.63 -6.31 -3.39
CA HIS A 65 30.38 -5.98 -2.17
C HIS A 65 29.67 -6.39 -0.87
N ASP A 66 28.39 -6.76 -0.97
CA ASP A 66 27.55 -7.15 0.17
C ASP A 66 26.74 -8.43 -0.12
N PRO A 67 26.39 -9.24 0.91
CA PRO A 67 25.51 -10.38 0.76
C PRO A 67 24.13 -9.97 0.22
N GLN A 68 23.59 -10.76 -0.73
CA GLN A 68 22.24 -10.54 -1.23
C GLN A 68 21.21 -11.10 -0.24
N PRO A 69 20.04 -10.44 -0.10
CA PRO A 69 18.91 -11.02 0.61
C PRO A 69 18.51 -12.36 0.00
N GLY A 70 17.99 -13.28 0.82
CA GLY A 70 17.46 -14.54 0.32
C GLY A 70 16.28 -14.32 -0.65
N PRO A 71 15.96 -15.27 -1.54
CA PRO A 71 14.80 -15.16 -2.42
C PRO A 71 13.53 -14.83 -1.62
N TYR A 72 12.82 -13.77 -2.02
CA TYR A 72 11.59 -13.28 -1.39
C TYR A 72 11.72 -12.79 0.06
N ILE A 73 12.95 -12.58 0.55
CA ILE A 73 13.21 -12.01 1.88
C ILE A 73 13.69 -10.57 1.68
N PRO A 74 12.90 -9.54 2.04
CA PRO A 74 13.41 -8.18 2.04
C PRO A 74 14.57 -8.08 3.03
N ALA A 75 15.56 -7.24 2.73
CA ALA A 75 16.80 -7.09 3.51
C ALA A 75 16.61 -6.64 4.99
N GLY A 76 15.38 -6.41 5.43
CA GLY A 76 15.04 -5.74 6.68
C GLY A 76 15.12 -4.22 6.55
N GLY A 77 14.85 -3.50 7.64
CA GLY A 77 14.88 -2.04 7.66
C GLY A 77 16.28 -1.50 7.33
N VAL A 78 16.43 -0.95 6.13
CA VAL A 78 17.60 -0.15 5.74
C VAL A 78 17.82 0.92 6.81
N GLY A 79 19.06 1.05 7.30
CA GLY A 79 19.41 2.06 8.31
C GLY A 79 19.14 1.68 9.77
N THR A 80 18.71 0.45 10.09
CA THR A 80 18.64 -0.02 11.49
C THR A 80 19.99 -0.61 11.93
N GLY A 81 20.60 -0.06 12.98
CA GLY A 81 21.87 -0.54 13.58
C GLY A 81 21.70 -1.79 14.45
N GLY A 82 20.68 -2.61 14.18
CA GLY A 82 20.23 -3.71 15.02
C GLY A 82 19.11 -3.34 16.00
N GLU A 83 18.66 -2.08 16.03
CA GLU A 83 17.43 -1.69 16.71
C GLU A 83 16.19 -2.25 16.00
N THR A 84 15.14 -2.53 16.76
CA THR A 84 13.84 -2.88 16.17
C THR A 84 13.32 -1.66 15.40
N PRO A 85 13.10 -1.77 14.08
CA PRO A 85 12.50 -0.68 13.32
C PRO A 85 11.12 -0.34 13.87
N VAL A 86 10.84 0.95 13.98
CA VAL A 86 9.50 1.46 14.29
C VAL A 86 8.94 2.04 12.99
N TYR A 87 7.85 1.43 12.51
CA TYR A 87 7.18 1.83 11.28
C TYR A 87 5.91 2.60 11.64
N ASP A 88 6.00 3.93 11.64
CA ASP A 88 4.96 4.89 11.99
C ASP A 88 5.17 6.19 11.19
N ALA A 89 4.08 6.86 10.83
CA ALA A 89 4.15 8.18 10.18
C ALA A 89 4.89 9.18 11.09
N LYS A 90 5.83 9.96 10.54
CA LYS A 90 6.72 10.85 11.32
C LYS A 90 6.32 12.32 11.29
N SER A 91 5.37 12.68 10.44
CA SER A 91 4.85 14.03 10.29
C SER A 91 3.43 14.00 9.70
N ASP A 92 2.72 15.14 9.78
CA ASP A 92 1.42 15.30 9.10
C ASP A 92 1.56 15.09 7.59
N PHE A 93 2.71 15.47 7.03
CA PHE A 93 3.03 15.24 5.63
C PHE A 93 3.22 13.76 5.31
N ASP A 94 3.67 12.94 6.26
CA ASP A 94 3.73 11.49 6.05
C ASP A 94 2.35 10.84 6.21
N TYR A 95 1.57 11.33 7.16
CA TYR A 95 0.26 10.76 7.49
C TYR A 95 -0.74 10.89 6.35
N GLU A 96 -0.91 12.10 5.81
CA GLU A 96 -1.97 12.38 4.83
C GLU A 96 -1.82 11.56 3.51
N PRO A 97 -0.64 11.43 2.89
CA PRO A 97 -0.48 10.61 1.70
C PRO A 97 -0.51 9.11 2.01
N LEU A 98 -0.07 8.66 3.18
CA LEU A 98 -0.25 7.27 3.60
C LEU A 98 -1.73 6.93 3.83
N ALA A 99 -2.51 7.87 4.37
CA ALA A 99 -3.95 7.72 4.50
C ALA A 99 -4.63 7.64 3.11
N LEU A 100 -4.17 8.44 2.14
CA LEU A 100 -4.62 8.33 0.76
C LEU A 100 -4.22 6.98 0.13
N ALA A 101 -2.99 6.51 0.36
CA ALA A 101 -2.55 5.20 -0.08
C ALA A 101 -3.43 4.09 0.51
N LEU A 102 -3.77 4.15 1.80
CA LEU A 102 -4.65 3.15 2.40
C LEU A 102 -6.04 3.09 1.74
N TYR A 103 -6.62 4.23 1.37
CA TYR A 103 -7.86 4.24 0.60
C TYR A 103 -7.71 3.60 -0.78
N GLN A 104 -6.56 3.80 -1.41
CA GLN A 104 -6.22 3.20 -2.69
C GLN A 104 -6.10 1.68 -2.57
N GLU A 105 -5.33 1.16 -1.60
CA GLU A 105 -5.20 -0.28 -1.33
C GLU A 105 -6.57 -0.93 -1.10
N TYR A 106 -7.45 -0.27 -0.34
CA TYR A 106 -8.82 -0.75 -0.15
C TYR A 106 -9.65 -0.77 -1.41
N THR A 107 -9.50 0.24 -2.26
CA THR A 107 -10.26 0.31 -3.52
C THR A 107 -9.81 -0.80 -4.47
N GLU A 108 -8.52 -1.13 -4.51
CA GLU A 108 -7.95 -2.21 -5.31
C GLU A 108 -8.37 -3.58 -4.78
N LEU A 109 -8.28 -3.80 -3.46
CA LEU A 109 -8.75 -5.01 -2.78
C LEU A 109 -10.24 -5.32 -3.08
N ASP A 110 -11.11 -4.32 -2.97
CA ASP A 110 -12.54 -4.49 -3.24
C ASP A 110 -12.81 -4.69 -4.73
N LEU A 111 -12.11 -3.96 -5.60
CA LEU A 111 -12.25 -4.06 -7.05
C LEU A 111 -11.99 -5.48 -7.55
N PHE A 112 -10.91 -6.11 -7.10
CA PHE A 112 -10.56 -7.46 -7.53
C PHE A 112 -11.62 -8.48 -7.12
N HIS A 113 -12.10 -8.41 -5.87
CA HIS A 113 -13.17 -9.28 -5.39
C HIS A 113 -14.51 -9.01 -6.09
N ASP A 114 -14.88 -7.75 -6.34
CA ASP A 114 -16.13 -7.41 -7.02
C ASP A 114 -16.15 -8.00 -8.44
N GLY A 115 -15.09 -7.83 -9.23
CA GLY A 115 -15.07 -8.36 -10.60
C GLY A 115 -15.16 -9.88 -10.65
N LEU A 116 -14.49 -10.59 -9.73
CA LEU A 116 -14.58 -12.05 -9.59
C LEU A 116 -15.96 -12.52 -9.15
N ALA A 117 -16.67 -11.75 -8.32
CA ALA A 117 -18.01 -12.07 -7.86
C ALA A 117 -19.11 -11.68 -8.88
N ARG A 118 -18.88 -10.63 -9.67
CA ARG A 118 -19.86 -10.05 -10.59
C ARG A 118 -20.01 -10.84 -11.89
N PHE A 119 -18.91 -11.37 -12.42
CA PHE A 119 -18.89 -12.05 -13.73
C PHE A 119 -18.77 -13.56 -13.59
N SER A 120 -19.48 -14.30 -14.44
CA SER A 120 -19.42 -15.75 -14.48
C SER A 120 -18.14 -16.28 -15.14
N VAL A 121 -17.84 -17.55 -14.91
CA VAL A 121 -16.71 -18.25 -15.57
C VAL A 121 -16.81 -18.15 -17.08
N GLU A 122 -18.01 -18.28 -17.62
CA GLU A 122 -18.31 -18.23 -19.05
C GLU A 122 -18.06 -16.82 -19.61
N GLU A 123 -18.38 -15.77 -18.86
CA GLU A 123 -18.11 -14.39 -19.26
C GLU A 123 -16.59 -14.11 -19.31
N PHE A 124 -15.84 -14.58 -18.31
CA PHE A 124 -14.37 -14.52 -18.34
C PHE A 124 -13.80 -15.29 -19.53
N THR A 125 -14.30 -16.51 -19.77
CA THR A 125 -13.88 -17.35 -20.90
C THR A 125 -14.21 -16.70 -22.25
N ALA A 126 -15.38 -16.06 -22.36
CA ALA A 126 -15.79 -15.33 -23.55
C ALA A 126 -14.92 -14.08 -23.81
N ALA A 127 -14.38 -13.47 -22.76
CA ALA A 127 -13.37 -12.42 -22.86
C ALA A 127 -11.95 -12.94 -23.15
N GLY A 128 -11.78 -14.26 -23.26
CA GLY A 128 -10.50 -14.90 -23.55
C GLY A 128 -9.60 -15.11 -22.32
N LEU A 129 -10.15 -15.00 -21.12
CA LEU A 129 -9.42 -15.21 -19.86
C LEU A 129 -9.66 -16.62 -19.31
N THR A 130 -8.59 -17.26 -18.84
CA THR A 130 -8.63 -18.65 -18.35
C THR A 130 -8.89 -18.73 -16.84
N ALA A 131 -8.84 -19.94 -16.28
CA ALA A 131 -8.87 -20.12 -14.84
C ALA A 131 -7.63 -19.53 -14.16
N GLU A 132 -6.47 -19.62 -14.81
CA GLU A 132 -5.20 -19.08 -14.33
C GLU A 132 -5.24 -17.55 -14.25
N ASP A 133 -5.85 -16.88 -15.24
CA ASP A 133 -5.99 -15.41 -15.21
C ASP A 133 -6.88 -14.95 -14.04
N ARG A 134 -7.96 -15.67 -13.76
CA ARG A 134 -8.81 -15.38 -12.59
C ARG A 134 -8.12 -15.66 -11.28
N PHE A 135 -7.33 -16.73 -11.22
CA PHE A 135 -6.48 -17.00 -10.06
C PHE A 135 -5.46 -15.88 -9.84
N LEU A 136 -4.90 -15.30 -10.90
CA LEU A 136 -4.01 -14.17 -10.78
C LEU A 136 -4.73 -12.94 -10.19
N ILE A 137 -5.97 -12.68 -10.57
CA ILE A 137 -6.78 -11.59 -9.98
C ILE A 137 -7.01 -11.82 -8.48
N GLU A 138 -7.36 -13.05 -8.08
CA GLU A 138 -7.49 -13.42 -6.66
C GLU A 138 -6.15 -13.24 -5.91
N PHE A 139 -5.05 -13.67 -6.52
CA PHE A 139 -3.72 -13.51 -5.94
C PHE A 139 -3.30 -12.03 -5.78
N MET A 140 -3.74 -11.15 -6.69
CA MET A 140 -3.56 -9.70 -6.52
C MET A 140 -4.40 -9.19 -5.35
N ALA A 141 -5.65 -9.65 -5.20
CA ALA A 141 -6.49 -9.29 -4.05
C ALA A 141 -5.83 -9.69 -2.71
N ASP A 142 -5.24 -10.88 -2.63
CA ASP A 142 -4.49 -11.32 -1.44
C ASP A 142 -3.29 -10.42 -1.12
N GLN A 143 -2.61 -9.87 -2.14
CA GLN A 143 -1.51 -8.92 -1.93
C GLN A 143 -2.01 -7.60 -1.34
N GLU A 144 -3.17 -7.11 -1.78
CA GLU A 144 -3.74 -5.87 -1.25
C GLU A 144 -4.17 -5.97 0.22
N VAL A 145 -4.50 -7.16 0.73
CA VAL A 145 -4.68 -7.38 2.18
C VAL A 145 -3.38 -7.09 2.94
N GLY A 146 -2.25 -7.52 2.39
CA GLY A 146 -0.92 -7.26 2.93
C GLY A 146 -0.58 -5.78 2.93
N HIS A 147 -0.79 -5.10 1.80
CA HIS A 147 -0.58 -3.65 1.66
C HIS A 147 -1.46 -2.85 2.62
N ALA A 148 -2.76 -3.11 2.64
CA ALA A 148 -3.68 -2.42 3.53
C ALA A 148 -3.34 -2.67 5.01
N THR A 149 -2.91 -3.87 5.37
CA THR A 149 -2.47 -4.21 6.73
C THR A 149 -1.25 -3.39 7.13
N ILE A 150 -0.19 -3.37 6.32
CA ILE A 150 1.03 -2.64 6.68
C ILE A 150 0.78 -1.13 6.80
N VAL A 151 0.04 -0.53 5.86
CA VAL A 151 -0.25 0.90 5.90
C VAL A 151 -1.16 1.25 7.07
N THR A 152 -2.16 0.41 7.38
CA THR A 152 -3.00 0.59 8.59
C THR A 152 -2.15 0.59 9.85
N ASN A 153 -1.17 -0.31 9.95
CA ASN A 153 -0.29 -0.38 11.12
C ASN A 153 0.64 0.84 11.24
N ILE A 154 1.09 1.40 10.11
CA ILE A 154 1.91 2.62 10.08
C ILE A 154 1.09 3.85 10.53
N LEU A 155 -0.17 3.95 10.09
CA LEU A 155 -1.07 5.06 10.43
C LEU A 155 -1.62 4.96 11.86
N GLY A 156 -1.76 3.75 12.39
CA GLY A 156 -2.21 3.51 13.75
C GLY A 156 -3.74 3.57 13.92
N ALA A 157 -4.19 3.96 15.11
CA ALA A 157 -5.59 3.80 15.53
C ALA A 157 -6.61 4.58 14.68
N GLU A 158 -6.19 5.72 14.13
CA GLU A 158 -7.03 6.62 13.32
C GLU A 158 -6.89 6.34 11.81
N ALA A 159 -6.29 5.21 11.44
CA ALA A 159 -6.18 4.80 10.05
C ALA A 159 -7.56 4.76 9.38
N PRO A 160 -7.68 5.28 8.14
CA PRO A 160 -8.89 5.16 7.34
C PRO A 160 -9.49 3.76 7.30
N ARG A 161 -10.81 3.71 7.15
CA ARG A 161 -11.57 2.47 6.97
C ARG A 161 -11.98 2.32 5.51
N MET A 162 -12.11 1.06 5.08
CA MET A 162 -12.61 0.71 3.76
C MET A 162 -14.01 1.33 3.52
N CYS A 163 -14.21 1.87 2.32
CA CYS A 163 -15.48 2.44 1.87
C CYS A 163 -16.32 1.39 1.13
N THR A 164 -17.55 1.76 0.74
CA THR A 164 -18.31 1.02 -0.28
C THR A 164 -18.11 1.72 -1.61
N TYR A 165 -17.68 0.96 -2.62
CA TYR A 165 -17.30 1.50 -3.92
C TYR A 165 -18.39 1.24 -4.96
N ASN A 166 -18.39 2.03 -6.03
CA ASN A 166 -19.26 1.80 -7.19
C ASN A 166 -18.43 1.88 -8.45
N TYR A 167 -18.39 0.78 -9.19
CA TYR A 167 -17.57 0.68 -10.39
C TYR A 167 -18.42 0.73 -11.66
N PRO A 168 -18.08 1.60 -12.64
CA PRO A 168 -18.89 1.83 -13.83
C PRO A 168 -18.61 0.85 -14.97
N TYR A 169 -18.03 -0.33 -14.70
CA TYR A 169 -17.84 -1.37 -15.72
C TYR A 169 -19.02 -2.35 -15.76
N THR A 170 -19.29 -2.84 -16.95
CA THR A 170 -20.38 -3.75 -17.29
C THR A 170 -19.93 -5.02 -18.00
N THR A 171 -18.66 -5.09 -18.41
CA THR A 171 -18.06 -6.26 -19.06
C THR A 171 -16.74 -6.64 -18.40
N VAL A 172 -16.30 -7.88 -18.59
CA VAL A 172 -14.99 -8.37 -18.12
C VAL A 172 -13.84 -7.52 -18.71
N TYR A 173 -13.94 -7.11 -19.97
CA TYR A 173 -12.94 -6.23 -20.59
C TYR A 173 -12.85 -4.87 -19.90
N GLU A 174 -13.99 -4.24 -19.64
CA GLU A 174 -14.03 -2.95 -18.92
C GLU A 174 -13.53 -3.11 -17.48
N PHE A 175 -13.83 -4.23 -16.82
CA PHE A 175 -13.32 -4.54 -15.49
C PHE A 175 -11.79 -4.65 -15.46
N VAL A 176 -11.20 -5.44 -16.37
CA VAL A 176 -9.74 -5.62 -16.42
C VAL A 176 -9.04 -4.33 -16.83
N ASP A 177 -9.60 -3.56 -17.77
CA ASP A 177 -9.12 -2.22 -18.12
C ASP A 177 -9.19 -1.26 -16.92
N PHE A 178 -10.26 -1.31 -16.13
CA PHE A 178 -10.38 -0.53 -14.89
C PHE A 178 -9.33 -0.94 -13.85
N CYS A 179 -9.09 -2.24 -13.67
CA CYS A 179 -8.02 -2.76 -12.81
C CYS A 179 -6.65 -2.21 -13.20
N GLN A 180 -6.31 -2.24 -14.49
CA GLN A 180 -5.02 -1.73 -14.97
C GLN A 180 -4.87 -0.23 -14.71
N LYS A 181 -5.94 0.55 -14.89
CA LYS A 181 -5.92 1.99 -14.64
C LYS A 181 -5.79 2.32 -13.17
N LEU A 182 -6.55 1.64 -12.32
CA LEU A 182 -6.56 1.90 -10.89
C LEU A 182 -5.20 1.53 -10.27
N THR A 183 -4.69 0.33 -10.54
CA THR A 183 -3.38 -0.12 -10.01
C THR A 183 -2.23 0.76 -10.50
N ARG A 184 -2.30 1.27 -11.74
CA ARG A 184 -1.31 2.23 -12.24
C ARG A 184 -1.32 3.55 -11.48
N PHE A 185 -2.51 4.03 -11.09
CA PHE A 185 -2.62 5.22 -10.25
C PHE A 185 -2.08 4.95 -8.84
N GLY A 186 -2.38 3.79 -8.25
CA GLY A 186 -1.86 3.39 -6.95
C GLY A 186 -0.34 3.27 -6.92
N GLU A 187 0.24 2.61 -7.92
CA GLU A 187 1.68 2.50 -8.13
C GLU A 187 2.36 3.88 -8.15
N SER A 188 1.75 4.86 -8.82
CA SER A 188 2.29 6.23 -8.90
C SER A 188 2.32 6.96 -7.55
N GLY A 189 1.39 6.64 -6.65
CA GLY A 189 1.38 7.12 -5.28
C GLY A 189 2.58 6.59 -4.50
N VAL A 190 2.87 5.29 -4.63
CA VAL A 190 4.03 4.64 -3.98
C VAL A 190 5.35 5.22 -4.46
N TYR A 191 5.54 5.42 -5.76
CA TYR A 191 6.78 5.99 -6.30
C TYR A 191 7.13 7.37 -5.71
N SER A 192 6.11 8.16 -5.41
CA SER A 192 6.29 9.49 -4.81
C SER A 192 6.77 9.43 -3.35
N PHE A 193 6.64 8.28 -2.71
CA PHE A 193 6.95 8.07 -1.29
C PHE A 193 8.24 7.27 -1.04
N LEU A 194 8.69 6.47 -2.01
CA LEU A 194 9.97 5.73 -1.94
C LEU A 194 11.18 6.55 -1.45
N PRO A 195 11.43 7.80 -1.91
CA PRO A 195 12.59 8.57 -1.44
C PRO A 195 12.46 9.09 -0.01
N GLN A 196 11.29 8.96 0.63
CA GLN A 196 11.05 9.43 2.01
C GLN A 196 11.31 8.36 3.07
N PHE A 197 11.55 7.10 2.67
CA PHE A 197 11.85 5.98 3.57
C PHE A 197 13.31 5.49 3.48
N ALA A 198 14.21 6.28 2.89
CA ALA A 198 15.63 5.93 2.72
C ALA A 198 16.55 6.65 3.73
#